data_AF-A0A969VKN0-F1
#
_entry.id   AF-A0A969VKN0-F1
#
_cell.length_a   1.000
_cell.length_b   1.000
_cell.length_c   1.000
_cell.angle_alpha   90.00
_cell.angle_beta   90.00
_cell.angle_gamma   90.00
#
_symmetry.space_group_name_H-M   'P 1'
#
loop_
_entity.id
_entity.type
_entity.pdbx_description
1 polymer ?
#
loop_
_entity_poly.entity_id
_entity_poly.type
_entity_poly.pdbx_seq_one_letter_code
_entity_poly.pdbx_strand_id
1 'polypeptide(L)'
;MRILIVEDEMLVAMQIENFLTASGHEVIGVAGRAADAIDLATRQQPELALIDINLAGGDNGIDLAAALRAQDIQIILATAIARPVSAVTS
;
A
#
# COMPACT_ATOMS: atom_id res chain seq x y z
N MET A 1 -6.81 12.94 5.14
CA MET A 1 -6.56 11.61 5.73
C MET A 1 -5.08 11.33 5.64
N ARG A 2 -4.53 10.72 6.69
CA ARG A 2 -3.14 10.27 6.79
C ARG A 2 -3.07 8.82 6.36
N ILE A 3 -2.38 8.57 5.25
CA ILE A 3 -2.41 7.28 4.54
C ILE A 3 -1.02 6.66 4.53
N LEU A 4 -0.93 5.39 4.92
CA LEU A 4 0.24 4.54 4.72
C LEU A 4 0.06 3.73 3.44
N ILE A 5 1.10 3.68 2.59
CA ILE A 5 1.13 2.82 1.40
C ILE A 5 2.04 1.63 1.69
N VAL A 6 1.59 0.42 1.36
CA VAL A 6 2.39 -0.81 1.44
C VAL A 6 2.41 -1.47 0.06
N GLU A 7 3.52 -1.34 -0.63
CA GLU A 7 3.73 -1.71 -2.03
C GLU A 7 5.24 -1.88 -2.25
N ASP A 8 5.66 -3.05 -2.76
CA ASP A 8 7.08 -3.32 -3.03
C ASP A 8 7.57 -2.73 -4.35
N GLU A 9 6.66 -2.48 -5.30
CA GLU A 9 7.00 -1.82 -6.55
C GLU A 9 7.03 -0.30 -6.40
N MET A 10 8.23 0.28 -6.29
CA MET A 10 8.44 1.72 -6.10
C MET A 10 7.68 2.59 -7.10
N LEU A 11 7.63 2.21 -8.39
CA LEU A 11 6.93 2.99 -9.41
C LEU A 11 5.42 3.00 -9.17
N VAL A 12 4.84 1.87 -8.76
CA VAL A 12 3.42 1.75 -8.42
C VAL A 12 3.12 2.58 -7.16
N ALA A 13 3.97 2.47 -6.13
CA ALA A 13 3.84 3.25 -4.92
C ALA A 13 3.86 4.77 -5.18
N MET A 14 4.78 5.25 -6.03
CA MET A 14 4.85 6.66 -6.43
C MET A 14 3.60 7.10 -7.20
N GLN A 15 3.03 6.26 -8.05
CA GLN A 15 1.79 6.57 -8.77
C GLN A 15 0.60 6.72 -7.80
N ILE A 16 0.50 5.80 -6.84
CA ILE A 16 -0.53 5.84 -5.80
C ILE A 16 -0.34 7.08 -4.92
N GLU A 17 0.89 7.38 -4.49
CA GLU A 17 1.21 8.54 -3.68
C GLU A 17 0.81 9.85 -4.37
N ASN A 18 1.17 10.00 -5.64
CA ASN A 18 0.79 11.16 -6.44
C ASN A 18 -0.73 11.31 -6.56
N PHE A 19 -1.45 10.21 -6.79
CA PHE A 19 -2.91 10.21 -6.89
C PHE A 19 -3.59 10.62 -5.56
N LEU A 20 -3.13 10.05 -4.45
CA LEU A 20 -3.67 10.35 -3.11
C LEU A 20 -3.37 11.80 -2.70
N THR A 21 -2.14 12.27 -2.96
CA THR A 21 -1.74 13.64 -2.64
C THR A 21 -2.51 14.66 -3.49
N ALA A 22 -2.69 14.39 -4.79
CA ALA A 22 -3.53 15.22 -5.66
C ALA A 22 -5.00 15.26 -5.24
N SER A 23 -5.48 14.23 -4.54
CA SER A 23 -6.83 14.15 -3.97
C SER A 23 -6.95 14.84 -2.60
N GLY A 24 -5.89 15.47 -2.10
CA GLY A 24 -5.88 16.20 -0.82
C GLY A 24 -5.61 15.31 0.41
N HIS A 25 -5.06 14.12 0.22
CA HIS A 25 -4.60 13.26 1.31
C HIS A 25 -3.12 13.46 1.61
N GLU A 26 -2.69 13.06 2.81
CA GLU A 26 -1.30 13.09 3.24
C GLU A 26 -0.77 11.66 3.24
N VAL A 27 0.25 11.37 2.42
CA VAL A 27 0.95 10.10 2.47
C VAL A 27 2.06 10.19 3.51
N ILE A 28 1.90 9.44 4.60
CA ILE A 28 2.79 9.51 5.76
C ILE A 28 4.02 8.61 5.62
N GLY A 29 4.03 7.74 4.61
CA GLY A 29 5.12 6.83 4.32
C GLY A 29 4.73 5.75 3.31
N VAL A 30 5.76 5.15 2.73
CA VAL A 30 5.68 4.01 1.82
C VAL A 30 6.54 2.89 2.42
N ALA A 31 5.99 1.68 2.49
CA ALA A 31 6.69 0.48 2.94
C ALA A 31 6.67 -0.59 1.84
N GLY A 32 7.82 -1.19 1.54
CA GLY A 32 7.88 -2.32 0.60
C GLY A 32 7.77 -3.70 1.26
N ARG A 33 7.72 -3.75 2.61
CA ARG A 33 7.73 -4.98 3.41
C ARG A 33 6.76 -4.85 4.58
N ALA A 34 6.25 -5.99 5.07
CA ALA A 34 5.30 -6.00 6.17
C ALA A 34 5.89 -5.44 7.48
N ALA A 35 7.16 -5.75 7.77
CA ALA A 35 7.84 -5.25 8.97
C ALA A 35 7.94 -3.72 8.97
N ASP A 36 8.39 -3.13 7.85
CA ASP A 36 8.50 -1.67 7.71
C ASP A 36 7.15 -0.98 7.82
N ALA A 37 6.09 -1.61 7.30
CA ALA A 37 4.72 -1.12 7.41
C ALA A 37 4.23 -1.09 8.86
N ILE A 38 4.50 -2.13 9.64
CA ILE A 38 4.15 -2.19 11.07
C ILE A 38 4.90 -1.10 11.85
N ASP A 39 6.19 -0.93 11.58
CA ASP A 39 7.01 0.08 12.24
C ASP A 39 6.56 1.50 11.90
N LEU A 40 6.18 1.76 10.65
CA LEU A 40 5.62 3.04 10.22
C LEU A 40 4.25 3.28 10.83
N ALA A 41 3.36 2.28 10.80
CA ALA A 41 2.03 2.37 11.39
C ALA A 41 2.10 2.69 12.90
N THR A 42 3.02 2.06 13.62
CA THR A 42 3.21 2.28 15.06
C THR A 42 3.70 3.70 15.34
N ARG A 43 4.68 4.19 14.58
CA ARG A 43 5.30 5.52 14.80
C ARG A 43 4.41 6.67 14.34
N GLN A 44 3.69 6.47 13.25
CA GLN A 44 2.97 7.55 12.59
C GLN A 44 1.46 7.47 12.83
N GLN A 45 0.89 6.32 13.20
CA GLN A 45 -0.56 6.15 13.45
C GLN A 45 -1.41 6.66 12.26
N PRO A 46 -1.31 6.04 11.07
CA PRO A 46 -2.16 6.38 9.94
C PRO A 46 -3.64 6.13 10.23
N GLU A 47 -4.51 6.85 9.52
CA GLU A 47 -5.96 6.61 9.55
C GLU A 47 -6.36 5.49 8.57
N LEU A 48 -5.58 5.32 7.50
CA LEU A 48 -5.82 4.36 6.44
C LEU A 48 -4.49 3.73 5.99
N ALA A 49 -4.48 2.43 5.75
CA ALA A 49 -3.42 1.74 5.05
C ALA A 49 -3.95 1.17 3.72
N LEU A 50 -3.25 1.49 2.63
CA LEU A 50 -3.45 0.87 1.32
C LEU A 50 -2.35 -0.18 1.14
N ILE A 51 -2.75 -1.44 1.03
CA ILE A 51 -1.84 -2.59 1.11
C ILE A 51 -2.03 -3.44 -0.13
N ASP A 52 -0.96 -3.67 -0.90
CA ASP A 52 -1.00 -4.69 -1.94
C ASP A 52 -1.05 -6.10 -1.32
N ILE A 53 -1.80 -7.00 -1.94
CA ILE A 53 -1.91 -8.38 -1.45
C ILE A 53 -0.59 -9.14 -1.63
N ASN A 54 0.13 -8.90 -2.72
CA ASN A 54 1.29 -9.71 -3.12
C ASN A 54 2.62 -9.00 -2.82
N LEU A 55 2.93 -8.84 -1.54
CA LEU A 55 4.16 -8.18 -1.12
C LEU A 55 5.42 -9.03 -1.40
N ALA A 56 6.53 -8.34 -1.68
CA ALA A 56 7.82 -8.98 -1.91
C ALA A 56 8.29 -9.89 -0.76
N GLY A 57 8.99 -10.96 -1.13
CA GLY A 57 9.76 -11.82 -0.25
C GLY A 57 8.95 -12.66 0.73
N GLY A 58 7.74 -13.05 0.33
CA GLY A 58 6.89 -14.01 1.04
C GLY A 58 5.94 -13.40 2.05
N ASP A 59 5.93 -12.07 2.17
CA ASP A 59 4.97 -11.34 2.99
C ASP A 59 3.58 -11.41 2.35
N ASN A 60 2.55 -11.59 3.18
CA ASN A 60 1.16 -11.64 2.73
C ASN A 60 0.42 -10.38 3.19
N GLY A 61 -0.03 -9.57 2.24
CA GLY A 61 -0.74 -8.32 2.52
C GLY A 61 -2.03 -8.51 3.32
N ILE A 62 -2.65 -9.70 3.25
CA ILE A 62 -3.85 -10.04 4.04
C ILE A 62 -3.50 -10.21 5.53
N ASP A 63 -2.38 -10.87 5.83
CA ASP A 63 -1.94 -11.08 7.22
C ASP A 63 -1.50 -9.75 7.84
N LEU A 64 -0.82 -8.91 7.06
CA LEU A 64 -0.51 -7.53 7.46
C LEU A 64 -1.77 -6.70 7.72
N ALA A 65 -2.76 -6.77 6.83
CA ALA A 65 -4.04 -6.10 6.99
C ALA A 65 -4.74 -6.50 8.29
N ALA A 66 -4.71 -7.78 8.65
CA ALA A 66 -5.27 -8.26 9.91
C ALA A 66 -4.54 -7.68 11.13
N ALA A 67 -3.20 -7.61 11.08
CA ALA A 67 -2.38 -7.02 12.14
C ALA A 67 -2.63 -5.51 12.32
N LEU A 68 -2.77 -4.76 11.22
CA LEU A 68 -3.02 -3.31 11.27
C LEU A 68 -4.46 -2.97 11.66
N ARG A 69 -5.44 -3.81 11.29
CA ARG A 69 -6.83 -3.64 11.72
C ARG A 69 -7.00 -3.67 13.24
N ALA A 70 -6.17 -4.44 13.94
CA ALA A 70 -6.20 -4.52 15.39
C ALA A 70 -5.78 -3.19 16.07
N GLN A 71 -5.27 -2.22 15.30
CA GLN A 71 -4.85 -0.89 15.75
C GLN A 71 -5.83 0.22 15.32
N ASP A 72 -7.09 -0.13 15.00
CA ASP A 72 -8.13 0.80 14.51
C ASP A 72 -7.80 1.53 13.20
N ILE A 73 -6.85 1.01 12.42
CA ILE A 73 -6.48 1.54 11.10
C ILE A 73 -7.47 1.03 10.05
N GLN A 74 -8.04 1.91 9.22
CA GLN A 74 -8.85 1.50 8.08
C GLN A 74 -7.96 0.81 7.03
N ILE A 75 -8.45 -0.24 6.39
CA ILE A 75 -7.65 -1.01 5.43
C ILE A 75 -8.33 -1.06 4.07
N ILE A 76 -7.56 -0.74 3.03
CA ILE A 76 -7.89 -1.04 1.63
C ILE A 76 -6.85 -2.04 1.12
N LEU A 77 -7.32 -3.20 0.67
CA LEU A 77 -6.50 -4.16 -0.04
C LEU A 77 -6.55 -3.85 -1.53
N ALA A 78 -5.39 -3.60 -2.13
CA ALA A 78 -5.23 -3.46 -3.56
C ALA A 78 -4.90 -4.83 -4.17
N THR A 79 -5.46 -5.12 -5.34
CA THR A 79 -5.01 -6.26 -6.16
C THR A 79 -4.78 -5.78 -7.58
N ALA A 80 -3.55 -5.85 -8.04
CA ALA A 80 -3.24 -5.66 -9.45
C ALA A 80 -3.37 -7.01 -10.17
N ILE A 81 -4.43 -7.18 -10.98
CA ILE A 81 -4.37 -8.14 -12.07
C ILE A 81 -3.62 -7.43 -13.18
N ALA A 82 -2.30 -7.65 -13.28
CA ALA A 82 -1.53 -7.17 -14.42
C ALA A 82 -2.11 -7.81 -15.70
N ARG A 83 -3.00 -7.11 -16.39
CA ARG A 83 -3.36 -7.48 -17.76
C ARG A 83 -2.22 -7.01 -18.63
N PRO A 84 -1.46 -7.91 -19.29
CA PRO A 84 -0.54 -7.46 -20.32
C PRO A 84 -1.36 -6.67 -21.34
N VAL A 85 -0.98 -5.43 -21.58
CA VAL A 85 -1.47 -4.69 -22.73
C VAL A 85 -0.85 -5.40 -23.93
N SER A 86 -1.61 -6.31 -24.54
CA SER A 86 -1.27 -6.79 -25.87
C SER A 86 -1.32 -5.58 -26.80
N ALA A 87 -0.14 -5.02 -27.09
CA ALA A 87 0.03 -4.07 -28.17
C ALA A 87 -0.42 -4.79 -29.45
N VAL A 88 -1.62 -4.44 -29.93
CA VAL A 88 -2.05 -4.75 -31.29
C VAL A 88 -1.11 -3.95 -32.19
N THR A 89 -0.01 -4.58 -32.58
CA THR A 89 0.86 -4.04 -33.62
C THR A 89 0.15 -4.38 -34.93
N SER A 90 -0.31 -3.33 -35.62
CA SER A 90 -0.87 -3.42 -36.97
C SER A 90 0.16 -3.89 -37.98
#